data_AF-A0A930K9F4-F1
#
_entry.id   AF-A0A930K9F4-F1
#
_cell.length_a   1.000
_cell.length_b   1.000
_cell.length_c   1.000
_cell.angle_alpha   90.00
_cell.angle_beta   90.00
_cell.angle_gamma   90.00
#
_symmetry.space_group_name_H-M   'P 1'
#
loop_
_entity.id
_entity.type
_entity.pdbx_description
1 polymer ?
#
loop_
_entity_poly.entity_id
_entity_poly.type
_entity_poly.pdbx_seq_one_letter_code
_entity_poly.pdbx_strand_id
1 'polypeptide(L)'
;IVISALIFGIIHFNLAQGLHAFLIGLLLGWLYSKTGSILPGFVFHWVNNTVAYLMFNLMPQMNDGKLIDFFHGNDRMMYGGLFFSLCIFVPSLLQLIGRMPKGNK
;
A
#
# COMPACT_ATOMS: atom_id res chain seq x y z
N ILE A 1 14.12 9.90 -0.89
CA ILE A 1 12.71 9.44 -0.81
C ILE A 1 12.00 9.59 -2.15
N VAL A 2 11.80 10.80 -2.69
CA VAL A 2 11.03 10.98 -3.94
C VAL A 2 11.66 10.29 -5.15
N ILE A 3 12.96 10.50 -5.41
CA ILE A 3 13.66 9.87 -6.55
C ILE A 3 13.62 8.35 -6.46
N SER A 4 13.94 7.79 -5.28
CA SER A 4 13.90 6.35 -5.05
C SER A 4 12.49 5.77 -5.20
N ALA A 5 11.45 6.48 -4.73
CA ALA A 5 10.07 6.07 -4.91
C ALA A 5 9.64 6.11 -6.39
N LEU A 6 10.11 7.11 -7.13
CA LEU A 6 9.83 7.24 -8.57
C LEU A 6 10.46 6.09 -9.36
N ILE A 7 11.72 5.77 -9.09
CA ILE A 7 12.39 4.60 -9.68
C ILE A 7 11.61 3.34 -9.33
N PHE A 8 11.21 3.17 -8.06
CA PHE A 8 10.42 2.02 -7.63
C PHE A 8 9.09 1.89 -8.39
N GLY A 9 8.39 2.99 -8.64
CA GLY A 9 7.18 2.98 -9.48
C GLY A 9 7.46 2.59 -10.94
N ILE A 10 8.50 3.17 -11.55
CA ILE A 10 8.83 2.96 -12.97
C ILE A 10 9.19 1.50 -13.28
N ILE A 11 9.94 0.83 -12.39
CA ILE A 11 10.39 -0.55 -12.63
C ILE A 11 9.27 -1.60 -12.59
N HIS A 12 8.04 -1.23 -12.23
CA HIS A 12 6.89 -2.14 -12.29
C HIS A 12 6.31 -2.30 -13.70
N PHE A 13 6.70 -1.46 -14.66
CA PHE A 13 6.27 -1.53 -16.07
C PHE A 13 4.74 -1.58 -16.30
N ASN A 14 3.97 -1.15 -15.31
CA ASN A 14 2.51 -1.08 -15.34
C ASN A 14 2.08 0.21 -14.65
N LEU A 15 1.20 0.99 -15.27
CA LEU A 15 0.85 2.32 -14.75
C LEU A 15 0.09 2.24 -13.41
N ALA A 16 -0.86 1.32 -13.28
CA ALA A 16 -1.66 1.17 -12.06
C ALA A 16 -0.79 0.69 -10.89
N GLN A 17 0.02 -0.35 -11.12
CA GLN A 17 0.97 -0.86 -10.13
C GLN A 17 2.08 0.15 -9.84
N GLY A 18 2.56 0.87 -10.86
CA GLY A 18 3.61 1.88 -10.72
C GLY A 18 3.17 3.08 -9.90
N LEU A 19 1.92 3.55 -10.09
CA LEU A 19 1.34 4.61 -9.25
C LEU A 19 1.20 4.14 -7.80
N HIS A 20 0.70 2.93 -7.58
CA HIS A 20 0.62 2.33 -6.25
C HIS A 20 2.02 2.21 -5.61
N ALA A 21 2.99 1.64 -6.32
CA ALA A 21 4.37 1.47 -5.87
C ALA A 21 5.05 2.82 -5.56
N PHE A 22 4.81 3.87 -6.34
CA PHE A 22 5.31 5.21 -6.04
C PHE A 22 4.78 5.73 -4.70
N LEU A 23 3.47 5.67 -4.47
CA LEU A 23 2.85 6.12 -3.22
C LEU A 23 3.35 5.32 -2.01
N ILE A 24 3.45 3.99 -2.14
CA ILE A 24 4.01 3.12 -1.09
C ILE A 24 5.49 3.42 -0.88
N GLY A 25 6.27 3.68 -1.93
CA GLY A 25 7.67 4.08 -1.83
C GLY A 25 7.88 5.38 -1.04
N LEU A 26 6.98 6.36 -1.22
CA LEU A 26 6.97 7.58 -0.39
C LEU A 26 6.68 7.26 1.07
N LEU A 27 5.68 6.43 1.35
CA LEU A 27 5.31 5.99 2.71
C LEU A 27 6.47 5.27 3.40
N LEU A 28 7.11 4.32 2.72
CA LEU A 28 8.25 3.55 3.24
C LEU A 28 9.45 4.45 3.54
N GLY A 29 9.78 5.37 2.64
CA GLY A 29 10.85 6.33 2.87
C GLY A 29 10.56 7.29 4.03
N TRP A 30 9.30 7.70 4.19
CA TRP A 30 8.86 8.49 5.35
C TRP A 30 8.94 7.70 6.66
N LEU A 31 8.51 6.43 6.68
CA LEU A 31 8.64 5.54 7.84
C LEU A 31 10.10 5.38 8.26
N TYR A 32 11.01 5.18 7.30
CA TYR A 32 12.44 5.13 7.57
C TYR A 32 12.94 6.43 8.19
N SER A 33 12.58 7.58 7.59
CA SER A 33 12.97 8.90 8.11
C SER A 33 12.46 9.19 9.52
N LYS A 34 11.35 8.57 9.95
CA LYS A 34 10.76 8.77 11.28
C LYS A 34 11.28 7.81 12.33
N THR A 35 11.60 6.57 11.93
CA THR A 35 11.97 5.49 12.86
C THR A 35 13.48 5.22 12.92
N GLY A 36 14.25 5.70 11.92
CA GLY A 36 15.66 5.36 11.78
C GLY A 36 15.92 3.87 11.50
N SER A 37 14.86 3.11 11.20
CA SER A 37 14.90 1.67 11.01
C SER A 37 14.23 1.28 9.71
N ILE A 38 14.83 0.34 8.99
CA ILE A 38 14.23 -0.27 7.80
C ILE A 38 13.13 -1.27 8.15
N LEU A 39 13.10 -1.77 9.40
CA LEU A 39 12.24 -2.90 9.80
C LEU A 39 10.75 -2.63 9.58
N PRO A 40 10.17 -1.47 9.97
CA PRO A 40 8.75 -1.20 9.72
C PRO A 40 8.41 -1.21 8.24
N GLY A 41 9.28 -0.61 7.42
CA GLY A 41 9.10 -0.58 5.98
C GLY A 41 9.25 -1.95 5.32
N PHE A 42 10.22 -2.74 5.78
CA PHE A 42 10.43 -4.12 5.34
C PHE A 42 9.20 -4.99 5.64
N VAL A 43 8.68 -4.95 6.86
CA VAL A 43 7.49 -5.74 7.25
C VAL A 43 6.28 -5.31 6.43
N PHE A 44 6.05 -4.00 6.25
CA PHE A 44 4.95 -3.50 5.43
C PHE A 44 5.05 -4.01 3.98
N HIS A 45 6.21 -3.88 3.35
CA HIS A 45 6.43 -4.31 1.97
C HIS A 45 6.31 -5.83 1.81
N TRP A 46 6.83 -6.60 2.78
CA TRP A 46 6.72 -8.05 2.80
C TRP A 46 5.25 -8.49 2.88
N VAL A 47 4.48 -7.94 3.82
CA VAL A 47 3.04 -8.25 3.95
C VAL A 47 2.28 -7.89 2.67
N ASN A 48 2.55 -6.73 2.06
CA ASN A 48 1.93 -6.35 0.80
C ASN A 48 2.18 -7.38 -0.32
N ASN A 49 3.43 -7.82 -0.47
CA ASN A 49 3.79 -8.79 -1.50
C ASN A 49 3.26 -10.20 -1.20
N THR A 50 3.24 -10.61 0.08
CA THR A 50 2.64 -11.88 0.48
C THR A 50 1.15 -11.90 0.18
N VAL A 51 0.42 -10.83 0.52
CA VAL A 51 -1.00 -10.72 0.17
C VAL A 51 -1.18 -10.81 -1.34
N ALA A 52 -0.45 -10.01 -2.12
CA ALA A 52 -0.53 -10.04 -3.58
C ALA A 52 -0.26 -11.43 -4.17
N TYR A 53 0.79 -12.11 -3.67
CA TYR A 53 1.13 -13.48 -4.09
C TYR A 53 0.02 -14.47 -3.75
N LEU A 54 -0.54 -14.41 -2.54
CA LEU A 54 -1.65 -15.27 -2.14
C LEU A 54 -2.90 -15.00 -2.99
N MET A 55 -3.22 -13.74 -3.28
CA MET A 55 -4.37 -13.41 -4.14
C MET A 55 -4.19 -14.00 -5.54
N PHE A 56 -3.01 -13.85 -6.13
CA PHE A 56 -2.70 -14.38 -7.46
C PHE A 56 -2.84 -15.92 -7.54
N ASN A 57 -2.43 -16.63 -6.49
CA ASN A 57 -2.46 -18.10 -6.48
C ASN A 57 -3.83 -18.67 -6.06
N LEU A 58 -4.51 -18.06 -5.10
CA LEU A 58 -5.77 -18.56 -4.55
C LEU A 58 -6.99 -18.07 -5.34
N MET A 59 -6.86 -16.95 -6.06
CA MET A 59 -7.96 -16.32 -6.78
C MET A 59 -7.53 -15.96 -8.21
N PRO A 60 -7.11 -16.93 -9.03
CA PRO A 60 -6.57 -16.69 -10.37
C PRO A 60 -7.60 -16.08 -11.34
N GLN A 61 -8.89 -16.17 -11.03
CA GLN A 61 -9.97 -15.53 -11.80
C GLN A 61 -9.90 -13.99 -11.75
N MET A 62 -9.13 -13.41 -10.84
CA MET A 62 -8.96 -11.96 -10.67
C MET A 62 -7.57 -11.47 -11.11
N ASN A 63 -6.95 -12.18 -12.06
CA ASN A 63 -5.57 -11.93 -12.49
C ASN A 63 -5.36 -10.57 -13.18
N ASP A 64 -6.41 -9.91 -13.65
CA ASP A 64 -6.36 -8.53 -14.15
C ASP A 64 -6.37 -7.48 -13.02
N GLY A 65 -6.50 -7.92 -11.76
CA GLY A 65 -6.23 -7.14 -10.56
C GLY A 65 -7.24 -6.02 -10.29
N LYS A 66 -8.47 -6.12 -10.85
CA LYS A 66 -9.48 -5.11 -10.61
C LYS A 66 -10.08 -5.25 -9.23
N LEU A 67 -10.23 -4.12 -8.56
CA LEU A 67 -10.83 -4.06 -7.24
C LEU A 67 -12.26 -4.63 -7.22
N ILE A 68 -13.02 -4.42 -8.28
CA ILE A 68 -14.45 -4.81 -8.35
C ILE A 68 -14.64 -6.33 -8.37
N ASP A 69 -13.64 -7.10 -8.78
CA ASP A 69 -13.73 -8.56 -8.84
C ASP A 69 -13.71 -9.17 -7.43
N PHE A 70 -13.06 -8.51 -6.46
CA PHE A 70 -13.16 -8.87 -5.04
C PHE A 70 -14.58 -8.73 -4.49
N PHE A 71 -15.39 -7.87 -5.11
CA PHE A 71 -16.76 -7.62 -4.74
C PHE A 71 -17.74 -8.31 -5.68
N HIS A 72 -17.28 -9.33 -6.43
CA HIS A 72 -18.09 -10.10 -7.38
C HIS A 72 -18.84 -9.24 -8.40
N GLY A 73 -18.23 -8.13 -8.85
CA GLY A 73 -18.87 -7.21 -9.80
C GLY A 73 -19.87 -6.24 -9.18
N ASN A 74 -20.02 -6.20 -7.84
CA ASN A 74 -21.02 -5.37 -7.16
C ASN A 74 -20.44 -4.01 -6.74
N ASP A 75 -20.78 -2.96 -7.50
CA ASP A 75 -20.34 -1.58 -7.24
C ASP A 75 -20.72 -1.09 -5.84
N ARG A 76 -21.93 -1.39 -5.37
CA ARG A 76 -22.40 -0.93 -4.05
C ARG A 76 -21.58 -1.53 -2.93
N MET A 77 -21.25 -2.82 -3.03
CA MET A 77 -20.39 -3.50 -2.06
C MET A 77 -18.96 -2.98 -2.14
N MET A 78 -18.42 -2.75 -3.35
CA MET A 78 -17.09 -2.18 -3.54
C MET A 78 -16.97 -0.79 -2.91
N TYR A 79 -17.89 0.12 -3.20
CA TYR A 79 -17.87 1.47 -2.61
C TYR A 79 -18.07 1.44 -1.09
N GLY A 80 -18.95 0.57 -0.58
CA GLY A 80 -19.11 0.36 0.85
C GLY A 80 -17.81 -0.14 1.52
N GLY A 81 -17.18 -1.16 0.93
CA GLY A 81 -15.91 -1.71 1.41
C GLY A 81 -14.78 -0.69 1.39
N LEU A 82 -14.68 0.11 0.32
CA LEU A 82 -13.71 1.20 0.21
C LEU A 82 -13.95 2.26 1.29
N PHE A 83 -15.20 2.67 1.51
CA PHE A 83 -15.55 3.64 2.54
C PHE A 83 -15.12 3.16 3.94
N PHE A 84 -15.51 1.95 4.33
CA PHE A 84 -15.14 1.41 5.66
C PHE A 84 -13.63 1.21 5.80
N SER A 85 -12.96 0.78 4.73
CA SER A 85 -11.49 0.65 4.73
C SER A 85 -10.82 1.99 4.98
N LEU A 86 -11.30 3.07 4.36
CA LEU A 86 -10.79 4.43 4.60
C LEU A 86 -11.14 4.92 6.02
N CYS A 87 -12.32 4.60 6.56
CA CYS A 87 -12.67 4.92 7.94
C CYS A 87 -11.77 4.25 8.98
N ILE A 88 -11.13 3.13 8.66
CA ILE A 88 -10.16 2.45 9.53
C ILE A 88 -8.74 2.96 9.25
N PHE A 89 -8.36 3.07 7.97
CA PHE A 89 -7.02 3.42 7.55
C PHE A 89 -6.66 4.87 7.89
N VAL A 90 -7.56 5.82 7.65
CA VAL A 90 -7.25 7.24 7.89
C VAL A 90 -6.99 7.53 9.38
N PRO A 91 -7.86 7.13 10.33
CA PRO A 91 -7.59 7.37 11.75
C PRO A 91 -6.35 6.63 12.27
N SER A 92 -6.10 5.40 11.80
CA SER A 92 -4.90 4.64 12.20
C SER A 92 -3.61 5.29 11.67
N LEU A 93 -3.63 5.80 10.43
CA LEU A 93 -2.51 6.56 9.88
C LEU A 93 -2.27 7.87 10.65
N LEU A 94 -3.34 8.63 10.95
CA LEU A 94 -3.23 9.86 11.74
C LEU A 94 -2.72 9.57 13.16
N GLN A 95 -3.19 8.51 13.80
CA GLN A 95 -2.72 8.06 15.11
C GLN A 95 -1.23 7.69 15.06
N LEU A 96 -0.79 6.97 14.02
CA LEU A 96 0.61 6.63 13.80
C LEU A 96 1.46 7.89 13.64
N ILE A 97 1.03 8.82 12.78
CA ILE A 97 1.72 10.11 12.57
C ILE A 97 1.87 10.87 13.89
N GLY A 98 0.81 10.92 14.71
CA GLY A 98 0.80 11.61 16.00
C GLY A 98 1.68 10.98 17.07
N ARG A 99 1.87 9.65 17.04
CA ARG A 99 2.69 8.92 18.02
C ARG A 99 4.17 8.81 17.65
N MET A 100 4.51 8.98 16.38
CA MET A 100 5.90 8.78 15.97
C MET A 100 6.81 9.96 16.35
N PRO A 101 8.00 9.68 16.94
CA PRO A 101 8.99 10.71 17.28
C PRO A 101 9.31 11.59 16.08
N LYS A 102 9.61 12.88 16.31
CA LYS A 102 10.20 13.71 15.25
C LYS A 102 11.53 13.05 14.88
N GLY A 103 11.67 12.63 13.62
CA GLY A 103 12.89 11.99 13.16
C GLY A 103 14.08 12.91 13.42
N ASN A 104 15.13 12.37 14.05
CA ASN A 104 16.38 13.09 14.17
C ASN A 104 16.93 13.28 12.75
N LYS A 105 17.08 14.55 12.33
CA LYS A 105 17.69 14.92 11.06
C LYS A 105 19.17 14.50 11.05
#